data_AF-A0A7C2WSE4-F1
#
_entry.id   AF-A0A7C2WSE4-F1
#
_cell.length_a   1.000
_cell.length_b   1.000
_cell.length_c   1.000
_cell.angle_alpha   90.00
_cell.angle_beta   90.00
_cell.angle_gamma   90.00
#
_symmetry.space_group_name_H-M   'P 1'
#
loop_
_entity.id
_entity.type
_entity.pdbx_description
1 polymer ?
#
loop_
_entity_poly.entity_id
_entity_poly.type
_entity_poly.pdbx_seq_one_letter_code
_entity_poly.pdbx_strand_id
1 'polypeptide(L)'
;MDFLDSIALPQSHEHLVLLKYLLILTFTLFVPYLVVLIGTSLFSVFLKRKSIKESNSKYFKIVRDLVNIAAMNKSVVFALGIIPLISAIFCYVQLLQNSSSSVVVLLILSLITFILGIILF
;
A
#
# COMPACT_ATOMS: atom_id res chain seq x y z
N MET A 1 15.48 -11.44 14.02
CA MET A 1 15.79 -11.32 12.58
C MET A 1 16.00 -12.71 11.97
N ASP A 2 16.46 -13.68 12.75
CA ASP A 2 16.72 -15.08 12.38
C ASP A 2 15.55 -15.82 11.69
N PHE A 3 14.28 -15.53 12.05
CA PHE A 3 13.12 -16.18 11.42
C PHE A 3 12.92 -15.77 9.95
N LEU A 4 13.16 -14.49 9.61
CA LEU A 4 13.02 -14.03 8.23
C LEU A 4 14.18 -14.54 7.37
N ASP A 5 15.38 -14.61 7.95
CA ASP A 5 16.56 -15.16 7.29
C ASP A 5 16.40 -16.65 6.97
N SER A 6 15.65 -17.39 7.80
CA SER A 6 15.34 -18.82 7.56
C SER A 6 14.34 -19.09 6.43
N ILE A 7 13.57 -18.09 6.01
CA ILE A 7 12.60 -18.20 4.90
C ILE A 7 13.28 -17.90 3.55
N ALA A 8 14.45 -17.28 3.56
CA ALA A 8 15.12 -16.84 2.35
C ALA A 8 15.80 -18.02 1.62
N LEU A 9 15.46 -18.22 0.35
CA LEU A 9 16.07 -19.25 -0.50
C LEU A 9 17.44 -18.80 -1.02
N PRO A 10 18.39 -19.72 -1.25
CA PRO A 10 19.69 -19.39 -1.84
C PRO A 10 19.51 -18.71 -3.21
N GLN A 11 20.17 -17.56 -3.40
CA GLN A 11 20.00 -16.73 -4.60
C GLN A 11 20.72 -17.34 -5.81
N SER A 12 19.95 -17.78 -6.80
CA SER A 12 20.43 -18.05 -8.16
C SER A 12 20.13 -16.87 -9.10
N HIS A 13 20.76 -16.83 -10.27
CA HIS A 13 20.51 -15.77 -11.26
C HIS A 13 19.03 -15.73 -11.70
N GLU A 14 18.45 -16.91 -11.96
CA GLU A 14 17.03 -17.05 -12.32
C GLU A 14 16.09 -16.56 -11.20
N HIS A 15 16.46 -16.81 -9.94
CA HIS A 15 15.68 -16.35 -8.80
C HIS A 15 15.62 -14.82 -8.71
N LEU A 16 16.73 -14.13 -9.01
CA LEU A 16 16.76 -12.66 -9.05
C LEU A 16 15.89 -12.09 -10.17
N VAL A 17 15.88 -12.73 -11.33
CA VAL A 17 15.02 -12.35 -12.46
C VAL A 17 13.55 -12.52 -12.09
N LEU A 18 13.18 -13.62 -11.45
CA LEU A 18 11.82 -13.86 -10.97
C LEU A 18 11.38 -12.79 -9.96
N LEU A 19 12.23 -12.52 -8.95
CA LEU A 19 11.96 -11.49 -7.94
C LEU A 19 11.76 -10.10 -8.56
N LYS A 20 12.54 -9.76 -9.59
CA LYS A 20 12.38 -8.51 -10.33
C LYS A 20 10.99 -8.44 -10.99
N TYR A 21 10.56 -9.49 -11.69
CA TYR A 21 9.23 -9.49 -12.32
C TYR A 21 8.10 -9.45 -11.29
N LEU A 22 8.25 -10.13 -10.16
CA LEU A 22 7.27 -10.11 -9.07
C LEU A 22 7.15 -8.72 -8.44
N LEU A 23 8.28 -8.01 -8.26
CA LEU A 23 8.28 -6.63 -7.79
C LEU A 23 7.64 -5.67 -8.79
N ILE A 24 7.91 -5.84 -10.09
CA ILE A 24 7.26 -5.03 -11.13
C ILE A 24 5.75 -5.21 -11.07
N LEU A 25 5.25 -6.45 -11.01
CA LEU A 25 3.83 -6.73 -10.89
C LEU A 25 3.25 -6.12 -9.60
N THR A 26 3.94 -6.31 -8.49
CA THR A 26 3.57 -5.78 -7.18
C THR A 26 3.37 -4.26 -7.22
N PHE A 27 4.34 -3.52 -7.74
CA PHE A 27 4.25 -2.06 -7.81
C PHE A 27 3.27 -1.57 -8.88
N THR A 28 3.07 -2.32 -9.95
CA THR A 28 2.05 -2.01 -10.97
C THR A 28 0.64 -2.03 -10.37
N LEU A 29 0.38 -2.89 -9.39
CA LEU A 29 -0.90 -2.91 -8.67
C LEU A 29 -0.95 -1.89 -7.53
N PHE A 30 0.12 -1.84 -6.73
CA PHE A 30 0.14 -1.04 -5.51
C PHE A 30 0.16 0.47 -5.78
N VAL A 31 1.00 0.94 -6.71
CA VAL A 31 1.23 2.37 -6.92
C VAL A 31 -0.04 3.09 -7.41
N PRO A 32 -0.75 2.60 -8.46
CA PRO A 32 -1.99 3.25 -8.88
C PRO A 32 -3.05 3.27 -7.77
N TYR A 33 -3.17 2.18 -7.02
CA TYR A 33 -4.11 2.11 -5.90
C TYR A 33 -3.77 3.13 -4.80
N LEU A 34 -2.50 3.24 -4.43
CA LEU A 34 -2.03 4.20 -3.44
C LEU A 34 -2.27 5.65 -3.89
N VAL A 35 -2.08 5.96 -5.17
CA VAL A 35 -2.41 7.29 -5.73
C VAL A 35 -3.90 7.59 -5.60
N VAL A 36 -4.78 6.63 -5.89
CA VAL A 36 -6.23 6.80 -5.71
C VAL A 36 -6.59 7.01 -4.23
N LEU A 37 -6.00 6.25 -3.33
CA LEU A 37 -6.28 6.35 -1.90
C LEU A 37 -5.83 7.70 -1.31
N ILE A 38 -4.61 8.13 -1.62
CA ILE A 38 -4.09 9.44 -1.17
C ILE A 38 -4.88 10.58 -1.83
N GLY A 39 -5.16 10.47 -3.13
CA GLY A 39 -5.95 11.45 -3.87
C GLY A 39 -7.34 11.63 -3.25
N THR A 40 -8.07 10.55 -3.04
CA THR A 40 -9.40 10.61 -2.42
C THR A 40 -9.34 11.13 -0.99
N SER A 41 -8.32 10.78 -0.19
CA SER A 41 -8.09 11.35 1.14
C SER A 41 -7.98 12.88 1.11
N LEU A 42 -7.07 13.40 0.29
CA LEU A 42 -6.81 14.85 0.17
C LEU A 42 -8.04 15.59 -0.35
N PHE A 43 -8.68 15.05 -1.40
CA PHE A 43 -9.90 15.64 -1.95
C PHE A 43 -11.06 15.63 -0.94
N SER A 44 -11.18 14.57 -0.13
CA SER A 44 -12.22 14.46 0.90
C SER A 44 -12.08 15.55 1.95
N VAL A 45 -10.86 15.81 2.42
CA VAL A 45 -10.60 16.90 3.38
C VAL A 45 -10.90 18.26 2.75
N PHE A 46 -10.47 18.50 1.51
CA PHE A 46 -10.69 19.76 0.81
C PHE A 46 -12.18 20.05 0.59
N LEU A 47 -12.91 19.08 0.02
CA LEU A 47 -14.33 19.22 -0.30
C LEU A 47 -15.20 19.27 0.95
N LYS A 48 -14.85 18.56 2.03
CA LYS A 48 -15.55 18.68 3.33
C LYS A 48 -15.42 20.09 3.90
N ARG A 49 -14.23 20.70 3.82
CA ARG A 49 -14.04 22.10 4.22
C ARG A 49 -14.88 23.05 3.35
N LYS A 50 -14.93 22.81 2.04
CA LYS A 50 -15.75 23.60 1.11
C LYS A 50 -17.25 23.43 1.36
N SER A 51 -17.71 22.22 1.66
CA SER A 51 -19.13 21.93 1.93
C SER A 51 -19.66 22.68 3.14
N ILE A 52 -18.83 22.80 4.19
CA ILE A 52 -19.16 23.54 5.42
C ILE A 52 -19.23 25.05 5.13
N LYS A 53 -18.29 25.59 4.35
CA LYS A 53 -18.27 27.02 4.00
C LYS A 53 -19.43 27.44 3.10
N GLU A 54 -19.79 26.60 2.14
CA GLU A 54 -20.81 26.90 1.13
C GLU A 54 -22.21 26.37 1.53
N SER A 55 -22.35 25.72 2.69
CA SER A 55 -23.58 25.03 3.15
C SER A 55 -24.23 24.14 2.09
N ASN A 56 -23.41 23.56 1.20
CA ASN A 56 -23.87 22.83 0.03
C ASN A 56 -23.64 21.33 0.19
N SER A 57 -24.74 20.58 0.31
CA SER A 57 -24.75 19.13 0.52
C SER A 57 -24.22 18.33 -0.67
N LYS A 58 -24.12 18.92 -1.87
CA LYS A 58 -23.59 18.24 -3.07
C LYS A 58 -22.12 17.83 -2.90
N TYR A 59 -21.30 18.70 -2.30
CA TYR A 59 -19.89 18.37 -2.05
C TYR A 59 -19.75 17.23 -1.05
N PHE A 60 -20.61 17.18 -0.03
CA PHE A 60 -20.61 16.08 0.92
C PHE A 60 -20.96 14.74 0.24
N LYS A 61 -21.91 14.74 -0.70
CA LYS A 61 -22.25 13.54 -1.48
C LYS A 61 -21.07 13.05 -2.33
N ILE A 62 -20.38 13.96 -3.03
CA ILE A 62 -19.19 13.63 -3.83
C ILE A 62 -18.09 13.01 -2.95
N VAL A 63 -17.84 13.58 -1.77
CA VAL A 63 -16.85 13.05 -0.82
C VAL A 63 -17.21 11.61 -0.42
N ARG A 64 -18.47 11.38 -0.05
CA ARG A 64 -18.93 10.04 0.34
C ARG A 64 -18.77 9.03 -0.80
N ASP A 65 -19.13 9.42 -2.01
CA ASP A 65 -19.03 8.52 -3.17
C ASP A 65 -17.56 8.20 -3.51
N LEU A 66 -16.65 9.17 -3.40
CA LEU A 66 -15.20 8.95 -3.59
C LEU A 66 -14.61 7.99 -2.54
N VAL A 67 -14.95 8.20 -1.27
CA VAL A 67 -14.51 7.32 -0.17
C VAL A 67 -15.04 5.90 -0.34
N ASN A 68 -16.31 5.76 -0.75
CA ASN A 68 -16.93 4.46 -0.99
C ASN A 68 -16.19 3.67 -2.08
N ILE A 69 -15.77 4.34 -3.16
CA ILE A 69 -15.04 3.72 -4.27
C ILE A 69 -13.61 3.34 -3.87
N ALA A 70 -12.90 4.23 -3.17
CA ALA A 70 -11.47 4.06 -2.91
C ALA A 70 -11.15 3.15 -1.71
N ALA A 71 -11.98 3.18 -0.65
CA ALA A 71 -11.61 2.59 0.64
C ALA A 71 -12.67 1.68 1.28
N MET A 72 -13.96 1.80 0.94
CA MET A 72 -14.99 0.98 1.62
C MET A 72 -15.09 -0.46 1.10
N ASN A 73 -14.52 -0.77 -0.08
CA ASN A 73 -14.44 -2.15 -0.53
C ASN A 73 -13.22 -2.84 0.10
N LYS A 74 -13.43 -3.48 1.26
CA LYS A 74 -12.39 -4.21 2.02
C LYS A 74 -11.59 -5.18 1.15
N SER A 75 -12.22 -5.83 0.17
CA SER A 75 -11.55 -6.75 -0.74
C SER A 75 -10.56 -6.04 -1.65
N VAL A 76 -10.91 -4.84 -2.14
CA VAL A 76 -10.02 -4.02 -2.98
C VAL A 76 -8.83 -3.52 -2.15
N VAL A 77 -9.08 -3.05 -0.93
CA VAL A 77 -8.02 -2.60 -0.02
C VAL A 77 -7.04 -3.73 0.29
N PHE A 78 -7.57 -4.93 0.54
CA PHE A 78 -6.75 -6.11 0.81
C PHE A 78 -5.94 -6.52 -0.43
N ALA A 79 -6.60 -6.66 -1.59
CA ALA A 79 -5.98 -7.17 -2.81
C ALA A 79 -4.98 -6.19 -3.46
N LEU A 80 -5.25 -4.88 -3.43
CA LEU A 80 -4.42 -3.87 -4.09
C LEU A 80 -3.51 -3.10 -3.12
N GLY A 81 -3.81 -3.13 -1.82
CA GLY A 81 -3.01 -2.49 -0.78
C GLY A 81 -2.14 -3.48 -0.01
N ILE A 82 -2.79 -4.34 0.77
CA ILE A 82 -2.10 -5.21 1.75
C ILE A 82 -1.26 -6.29 1.06
N ILE A 83 -1.86 -7.03 0.12
CA ILE A 83 -1.18 -8.15 -0.56
C ILE A 83 0.08 -7.69 -1.32
N PRO A 84 0.05 -6.61 -2.13
CA PRO A 84 1.24 -6.13 -2.80
C PRO A 84 2.32 -5.69 -1.81
N LEU A 85 1.97 -5.03 -0.71
CA LEU A 85 2.97 -4.57 0.25
C LEU A 85 3.65 -5.73 0.98
N ILE A 86 2.89 -6.78 1.34
CA ILE A 86 3.44 -8.02 1.88
C ILE A 86 4.34 -8.72 0.85
N SER A 87 3.91 -8.76 -0.41
CA SER A 87 4.70 -9.34 -1.51
C SER A 87 6.02 -8.61 -1.69
N ALA A 88 6.03 -7.27 -1.59
CA ALA A 88 7.24 -6.47 -1.61
C ALA A 88 8.16 -6.80 -0.42
N ILE A 89 7.63 -6.93 0.80
CA ILE A 89 8.41 -7.31 1.98
C ILE A 89 9.12 -8.65 1.74
N PHE A 90 8.41 -9.68 1.28
CA PHE A 90 9.03 -10.98 0.99
C PHE A 90 10.10 -10.89 -0.09
N CYS A 91 9.85 -10.13 -1.16
CA CYS A 91 10.85 -9.91 -2.21
C CYS A 91 12.11 -9.24 -1.65
N TYR A 92 11.96 -8.21 -0.82
CA TYR A 92 13.09 -7.49 -0.26
C TYR A 92 13.82 -8.27 0.84
N VAL A 93 13.14 -9.10 1.63
CA VAL A 93 13.79 -10.06 2.54
C VAL A 93 14.72 -10.97 1.75
N GLN A 94 14.23 -11.55 0.66
CA GLN A 94 15.04 -12.44 -0.16
C GLN A 94 16.18 -11.70 -0.85
N LEU A 95 15.92 -10.53 -1.45
CA LEU A 95 16.95 -9.72 -2.13
C LEU A 95 18.06 -9.25 -1.18
N LEU A 96 17.71 -8.91 0.06
CA LEU A 96 18.61 -8.27 1.02
C LEU A 96 19.08 -9.21 2.14
N GLN A 97 18.90 -10.52 2.01
CA GLN A 97 19.22 -11.53 3.04
C GLN A 97 20.65 -11.43 3.61
N ASN A 98 21.62 -10.94 2.82
CA ASN A 98 23.02 -10.79 3.23
C ASN A 98 23.45 -9.31 3.39
N SER A 99 22.48 -8.39 3.49
CA SER A 99 22.70 -6.96 3.59
C SER A 99 22.34 -6.45 4.99
N SER A 100 23.12 -5.51 5.52
CA SER A 100 22.79 -4.79 6.76
C SER A 100 21.73 -3.68 6.54
N SER A 101 20.98 -3.75 5.44
CA SER A 101 20.02 -2.71 5.04
C SER A 101 18.77 -2.71 5.91
N SER A 102 18.35 -1.53 6.36
CA SER A 102 17.11 -1.36 7.12
C SER A 102 15.84 -1.32 6.26
N VAL A 103 15.93 -1.54 4.94
CA VAL A 103 14.78 -1.45 4.01
C VAL A 103 13.63 -2.37 4.40
N VAL A 104 13.90 -3.61 4.80
CA VAL A 104 12.87 -4.57 5.22
C VAL A 104 12.10 -4.03 6.45
N VAL A 105 12.82 -3.45 7.41
CA VAL A 105 12.22 -2.85 8.61
C VAL A 105 11.32 -1.67 8.25
N LEU A 106 11.79 -0.80 7.35
CA LEU A 106 11.00 0.33 6.84
C LEU A 106 9.75 -0.14 6.09
N LEU A 107 9.83 -1.23 5.32
CA LEU A 107 8.68 -1.80 4.63
C LEU A 107 7.65 -2.40 5.63
N ILE A 108 8.11 -3.09 6.67
CA ILE A 108 7.22 -3.57 7.74
C ILE A 108 6.55 -2.39 8.45
N LEU A 109 7.29 -1.32 8.76
CA LEU A 109 6.71 -0.10 9.33
C LEU A 109 5.69 0.54 8.37
N SER A 110 5.98 0.54 7.06
CA SER A 110 5.04 1.03 6.05
C SER A 110 3.76 0.20 6.02
N LEU A 111 3.83 -1.12 6.22
CA LEU A 111 2.65 -2.00 6.31
C LEU A 111 1.77 -1.64 7.51
N ILE A 112 2.39 -1.48 8.67
CA ILE A 112 1.68 -1.16 9.91
C ILE A 112 0.99 0.20 9.78
N THR A 113 1.72 1.21 9.33
CA THR A 113 1.17 2.57 9.16
C THR A 113 0.10 2.62 8.07
N PHE A 114 0.23 1.85 6.99
CA PHE A 114 -0.78 1.72 5.95
C PHE A 114 -2.08 1.10 6.48
N ILE A 115 -1.99 0.00 7.24
CA ILE A 115 -3.14 -0.64 7.87
C ILE A 115 -3.82 0.32 8.86
N LEU A 116 -3.05 1.01 9.69
CA LEU A 116 -3.58 2.04 10.60
C LEU A 116 -4.28 3.16 9.83
N GLY A 117 -3.69 3.61 8.72
CA GLY A 117 -4.29 4.61 7.84
C GLY A 117 -5.65 4.17 7.30
N ILE A 118 -5.78 2.92 6.86
CA ILE A 118 -7.05 2.34 6.39
C ILE A 118 -8.09 2.24 7.50
N ILE A 119 -7.68 1.84 8.72
CA ILE A 119 -8.60 1.72 9.86
C ILE A 119 -9.15 3.09 10.28
N LEU A 120 -8.32 4.14 10.15
CA LEU A 120 -8.68 5.51 10.51
C LEU A 120 -9.39 6.28 9.37
N PHE A 121 -9.38 5.74 8.15
CA PHE A 121 -9.96 6.37 6.96
C PHE A 121 -11.49 6.35 6.99
#